data_AF-A0A962MJN2-F1
#
_entry.id   AF-A0A962MJN2-F1
#
_cell.length_a   1.000
_cell.length_b   1.000
_cell.length_c   1.000
_cell.angle_alpha   90.00
_cell.angle_beta   90.00
_cell.angle_gamma   90.00
#
_symmetry.space_group_name_H-M   'P 1'
#
loop_
_entity.id
_entity.type
_entity.pdbx_description
1 polymer ?
#
loop_
_entity_poly.entity_id
_entity_poly.type
_entity_poly.pdbx_seq_one_letter_code
_entity_poly.pdbx_strand_id
1 'polypeptide(L)'
;MSRPAAGLPGEPPERFWLRLAWPLYGVAWLLAPWLFGDGLGLSLLSQIGIASIVCLSYNILLGQGGMLSFGHAVYTGLGSFLAIHAMNLAGEGRMPIPLVLIPLVGGLAGMLFAVLLGFVTTKKSGTTFAMITLGIGELVASMALMFPGFFGGEGGITTDRVYGK
;
A
#
# COMPACT_ATOMS: atom_id res chain seq x y z
N MET A 1 26.09 -19.53 -1.62
CA MET A 1 26.82 -19.25 -0.37
C MET A 1 28.32 -19.24 -0.69
N SER A 2 28.76 -18.22 -1.44
CA SER A 2 30.16 -17.97 -1.77
C SER A 2 30.77 -17.11 -0.66
N ARG A 3 31.93 -17.53 -0.15
CA ARG A 3 32.68 -16.80 0.87
C ARG A 3 33.00 -15.38 0.39
N PRO A 4 32.94 -14.33 1.24
CA PRO A 4 33.54 -13.05 0.88
C PRO A 4 35.05 -13.26 0.75
N ALA A 5 35.63 -12.69 -0.32
CA ALA A 5 37.07 -12.65 -0.50
C ALA A 5 37.69 -11.97 0.72
N ALA A 6 38.71 -12.60 1.31
CA ALA A 6 39.48 -12.01 2.39
C ALA A 6 40.08 -10.69 1.89
N GLY A 7 39.63 -9.57 2.44
CA GLY A 7 40.12 -8.23 2.10
C GLY A 7 41.62 -8.10 2.38
N LEU A 8 42.31 -7.40 1.48
CA LEU A 8 43.72 -7.05 1.64
C LEU A 8 43.92 -6.17 2.89
N PRO A 9 45.08 -6.25 3.57
CA PRO A 9 45.34 -5.46 4.77
C PRO A 9 45.35 -3.97 4.43
N GLY A 10 44.32 -3.24 4.88
CA GLY A 10 44.19 -1.78 4.73
C GLY A 10 42.86 -1.30 4.16
N GLU A 11 42.03 -2.18 3.58
CA GLU A 11 40.71 -1.74 3.11
C GLU A 11 39.72 -1.69 4.28
N PRO A 12 39.05 -0.54 4.53
CA PRO A 12 37.97 -0.48 5.51
C PRO A 12 36.95 -1.57 5.16
N PRO A 13 36.51 -2.38 6.14
CA PRO A 13 35.72 -3.57 5.85
C PRO A 13 34.47 -3.15 5.07
N GLU A 14 34.14 -3.82 3.97
CA GLU A 14 32.97 -3.56 3.10
C GLU A 14 31.67 -3.28 3.90
N ARG A 15 31.54 -3.92 5.06
CA ARG A 15 30.44 -3.77 6.03
C ARG A 15 30.38 -2.41 6.72
N PHE A 16 31.49 -1.69 6.84
CA PHE A 16 31.58 -0.36 7.46
C PHE A 16 30.91 0.71 6.58
N TRP A 17 31.23 0.75 5.29
CA TRP A 17 30.59 1.68 4.34
C TRP A 17 29.09 1.42 4.22
N LEU A 18 28.68 0.15 4.15
CA LEU A 18 27.28 -0.25 4.18
C LEU A 18 26.58 0.26 5.44
N ARG A 19 27.19 0.11 6.61
CA ARG A 19 26.63 0.58 7.89
C ARG A 19 26.51 2.09 7.99
N LEU A 20 27.37 2.85 7.31
CA LEU A 20 27.32 4.31 7.29
C LEU A 20 26.31 4.83 6.24
N ALA A 21 26.14 4.12 5.13
CA ALA A 21 25.22 4.51 4.06
C ALA A 21 23.74 4.53 4.51
N TRP A 22 23.30 3.56 5.32
CA TRP A 22 21.91 3.50 5.82
C TRP A 22 21.48 4.71 6.67
N PRO A 23 22.22 5.10 7.73
CA PRO A 23 21.87 6.29 8.51
C PRO A 23 22.02 7.58 7.70
N LEU A 24 23.01 7.68 6.81
CA LEU A 24 23.16 8.83 5.91
C LEU A 24 21.93 9.00 5.00
N TYR A 25 21.44 7.90 4.42
CA TYR A 25 20.22 7.90 3.61
C TYR A 25 18.99 8.34 4.44
N GLY A 26 18.86 7.84 5.67
CA GLY A 26 17.79 8.26 6.57
C GLY A 26 17.83 9.74 6.93
N VAL A 27 19.03 10.27 7.22
CA VAL A 27 19.24 11.71 7.50
C VAL A 27 18.92 12.55 6.27
N ALA A 28 19.34 12.12 5.08
CA ALA A 28 19.02 12.81 3.83
C ALA A 28 17.50 12.93 3.61
N TRP A 29 16.74 11.88 3.90
CA TRP A 29 15.27 11.91 3.83
C TRP A 29 14.62 12.80 4.89
N LEU A 30 15.18 12.87 6.10
CA LEU A 30 14.68 13.77 7.14
C LEU A 30 14.92 15.25 6.81
N LEU A 31 16.01 15.56 6.11
CA LEU A 31 16.35 16.93 5.70
C LEU A 31 15.70 17.33 4.36
N ALA A 32 15.27 16.36 3.54
CA ALA A 32 14.63 16.58 2.25
C ALA A 32 13.45 17.58 2.26
N PRO A 33 12.49 17.55 3.21
CA PRO A 33 11.38 18.52 3.19
C PRO A 33 11.82 19.97 3.46
N TRP A 34 13.00 20.19 4.05
CA TRP A 34 13.55 21.53 4.29
C TRP A 34 14.23 22.11 3.04
N LEU A 35 14.71 21.24 2.14
CA LEU A 35 15.32 21.62 0.87
C LEU A 35 14.27 21.89 -0.22
N PHE A 36 13.15 21.17 -0.16
CA PHE A 36 12.04 21.29 -1.11
C PHE A 36 10.82 21.90 -0.42
N GLY A 37 10.86 23.21 -0.14
CA GLY A 37 9.78 23.93 0.53
C GLY A 37 8.58 24.29 -0.37
N ASP A 38 8.68 24.06 -1.68
CA ASP A 38 7.60 24.34 -2.64
C ASP A 38 6.53 23.22 -2.65
N GLY A 39 5.27 23.57 -2.88
CA GLY A 39 4.14 22.62 -2.78
C GLY A 39 4.23 21.45 -3.76
N LEU A 40 4.71 21.72 -4.97
CA LEU A 40 5.00 20.68 -5.97
C LEU A 40 6.17 19.80 -5.52
N GLY A 41 7.22 20.40 -4.97
CA GLY A 41 8.40 19.69 -4.47
C GLY A 41 8.05 18.70 -3.36
N LEU A 42 7.25 19.12 -2.38
CA LEU A 42 6.75 18.24 -1.30
C LEU A 42 5.88 17.09 -1.82
N SER A 43 5.04 17.36 -2.83
CA SER A 43 4.17 16.35 -3.43
C SER A 43 4.98 15.29 -4.17
N LEU A 44 5.93 15.71 -5.01
CA LEU A 44 6.84 14.80 -5.71
C LEU A 44 7.72 14.02 -4.74
N LEU A 45 8.26 14.67 -3.71
CA LEU A 45 9.06 14.03 -2.67
C LEU A 45 8.26 12.93 -1.95
N SER A 46 7.01 13.21 -1.62
CA SER A 46 6.10 12.22 -1.02
C SER A 46 5.87 11.02 -1.93
N GLN A 47 5.64 11.25 -3.23
CA GLN A 47 5.40 10.18 -4.20
C GLN A 47 6.65 9.33 -4.46
N ILE A 48 7.83 9.96 -4.52
CA ILE A 48 9.12 9.25 -4.58
C ILE A 48 9.32 8.41 -3.31
N GLY A 49 8.97 8.94 -2.14
CA GLY A 49 9.08 8.23 -0.87
C GLY A 49 8.19 7.00 -0.82
N ILE A 50 6.91 7.14 -1.21
CA ILE A 50 5.96 6.04 -1.32
C ILE A 50 6.51 4.97 -2.28
N ALA A 51 6.94 5.36 -3.49
CA ALA A 51 7.49 4.44 -4.48
C ALA A 51 8.75 3.71 -3.96
N SER A 52 9.63 4.42 -3.24
CA SER A 52 10.84 3.85 -2.64
C SER A 52 10.51 2.79 -1.59
N ILE A 53 9.54 3.06 -0.71
CA ILE A 53 9.07 2.11 0.31
C ILE A 53 8.44 0.88 -0.34
N VAL A 54 7.65 1.07 -1.40
CA VAL A 54 7.04 -0.02 -2.17
C VAL A 54 8.12 -0.91 -2.81
N CYS A 55 9.13 -0.33 -3.46
CA CYS A 55 10.26 -1.07 -4.02
C CYS A 55 11.03 -1.86 -2.95
N LEU A 56 11.33 -1.24 -1.80
CA LEU A 56 12.04 -1.92 -0.72
C LEU A 56 11.22 -3.08 -0.15
N SER A 57 9.91 -2.89 0.02
CA SER A 57 9.00 -3.93 0.48
C SER A 57 8.98 -5.11 -0.49
N TYR A 58 8.91 -4.85 -1.80
CA TYR A 58 8.97 -5.91 -2.81
C TYR A 58 10.33 -6.60 -2.88
N ASN A 59 11.43 -5.88 -2.67
CA ASN A 59 12.76 -6.49 -2.57
C ASN A 59 12.86 -7.47 -1.39
N ILE A 60 12.25 -7.14 -0.25
CA ILE A 60 12.19 -8.05 0.92
C ILE A 60 11.27 -9.25 0.63
N LEU A 61 10.10 -9.02 0.02
CA LEU A 61 9.16 -10.08 -0.34
C LEU A 61 9.75 -11.07 -1.35
N LEU A 62 10.49 -10.59 -2.35
CA LEU A 62 11.19 -11.44 -3.33
C LEU A 62 12.44 -12.08 -2.74
N GLY A 63 13.24 -11.32 -1.99
CA GLY A 63 14.55 -11.76 -1.51
C GLY A 63 14.51 -12.70 -0.30
N GLN A 64 13.57 -12.49 0.64
CA GLN A 64 13.44 -13.29 1.86
C GLN A 64 12.13 -14.09 1.90
N GLY A 65 11.04 -13.51 1.40
CA GLY A 65 9.72 -14.16 1.41
C GLY A 65 9.48 -15.15 0.28
N GLY A 66 10.17 -15.01 -0.86
CA GLY A 66 9.95 -15.81 -2.08
C GLY A 66 8.53 -15.70 -2.66
N MET A 67 7.71 -14.78 -2.18
CA MET A 67 6.28 -14.66 -2.52
C MET A 67 5.90 -13.20 -2.74
N LEU A 68 5.62 -12.84 -3.98
CA LEU A 68 5.21 -11.50 -4.40
C LEU A 68 3.67 -11.39 -4.40
N SER A 69 3.10 -10.39 -3.72
CA SER A 69 1.65 -10.16 -3.66
C SER A 69 1.26 -8.82 -4.26
N PHE A 70 0.36 -8.82 -5.24
CA PHE A 70 -0.28 -7.61 -5.78
C PHE A 70 -1.68 -7.35 -5.22
N GLY A 71 -2.16 -8.22 -4.33
CA GLY A 71 -3.56 -8.19 -3.85
C GLY A 71 -3.88 -7.02 -2.92
N HIS A 72 -2.88 -6.34 -2.38
CA HIS A 72 -3.05 -5.25 -1.42
C HIS A 72 -3.96 -4.13 -1.94
N ALA A 73 -3.84 -3.77 -3.23
CA ALA A 73 -4.67 -2.75 -3.86
C ALA A 73 -6.17 -3.11 -3.86
N VAL A 74 -6.50 -4.39 -3.95
CA VAL A 74 -7.88 -4.88 -3.92
C VAL A 74 -8.48 -4.70 -2.52
N TYR A 75 -7.75 -5.11 -1.48
CA TYR A 75 -8.25 -5.05 -0.11
C TYR A 75 -8.42 -3.61 0.37
N THR A 76 -7.46 -2.74 0.04
CA THR A 76 -7.56 -1.31 0.36
C THR A 76 -8.65 -0.62 -0.48
N GLY A 77 -8.76 -0.96 -1.77
CA GLY A 77 -9.78 -0.41 -2.66
C GLY A 77 -11.20 -0.77 -2.22
N LEU A 78 -11.49 -2.06 -2.05
CA LEU A 78 -12.81 -2.54 -1.60
C LEU A 78 -13.15 -2.04 -0.18
N GLY A 79 -12.16 -2.00 0.73
CA GLY A 79 -12.32 -1.41 2.06
C GLY A 79 -12.68 0.08 1.99
N SER A 80 -12.05 0.83 1.09
CA SER A 80 -12.33 2.26 0.88
C SER A 80 -13.73 2.48 0.32
N PHE A 81 -14.18 1.65 -0.63
CA PHE A 81 -15.56 1.72 -1.13
C PHE A 81 -16.58 1.47 -0.02
N LEU A 82 -16.38 0.46 0.84
CA LEU A 82 -17.29 0.22 1.97
C LEU A 82 -17.22 1.33 3.02
N ALA A 83 -16.05 1.93 3.25
CA ALA A 83 -15.92 3.11 4.12
C ALA A 83 -16.76 4.28 3.57
N ILE A 84 -16.71 4.55 2.27
CA ILE A 84 -17.49 5.62 1.62
C ILE A 84 -19.00 5.33 1.69
N HIS A 85 -19.42 4.08 1.46
CA HIS A 85 -20.84 3.71 1.64
C HIS A 85 -21.31 3.92 3.07
N ALA A 86 -20.52 3.52 4.06
CA ALA A 86 -20.84 3.74 5.47
C ALA A 86 -20.91 5.24 5.80
N MET A 87 -20.03 6.03 5.21
CA MET A 87 -20.00 7.48 5.35
C MET A 87 -21.24 8.16 4.75
N ASN A 88 -21.67 7.75 3.56
CA ASN A 88 -22.89 8.26 2.93
C ASN A 88 -24.15 7.86 3.71
N LEU A 89 -24.24 6.61 4.20
CA LEU A 89 -25.33 6.17 5.07
C LEU A 89 -25.40 6.95 6.39
N ALA A 90 -24.24 7.35 6.92
CA ALA A 90 -24.16 8.18 8.11
C ALA A 90 -24.58 9.64 7.84
N GLY A 91 -24.20 10.20 6.70
CA GLY A 91 -24.66 11.52 6.24
C GLY A 91 -26.16 11.58 5.97
N GLU A 92 -26.77 10.49 5.51
CA GLU A 92 -28.23 10.36 5.34
C GLU A 92 -29.00 10.17 6.66
N GLY A 93 -28.31 10.08 7.80
CA GLY A 93 -28.92 9.86 9.12
C GLY A 93 -29.43 8.44 9.36
N ARG A 94 -29.11 7.48 8.48
CA ARG A 94 -29.56 6.08 8.59
C ARG A 94 -28.72 5.26 9.57
N MET A 95 -27.45 5.61 9.75
CA MET A 95 -26.56 4.95 10.70
C MET A 95 -25.62 5.99 11.34
N PRO A 96 -25.77 6.35 12.62
CA PRO A 96 -24.95 7.39 13.26
C PRO A 96 -23.54 6.85 13.56
N ILE A 97 -22.68 6.81 12.54
CA ILE A 97 -21.26 6.47 12.68
C ILE A 97 -20.48 7.77 12.79
N PRO A 98 -19.69 8.00 13.86
CA PRO A 98 -18.80 9.15 13.92
C PRO A 98 -17.76 9.10 12.79
N LEU A 99 -17.45 10.25 12.19
CA LEU A 99 -16.47 10.35 11.10
C LEU A 99 -15.10 9.73 11.48
N VAL A 100 -14.69 9.87 12.74
CA VAL A 100 -13.43 9.33 13.28
C VAL A 100 -13.38 7.79 13.24
N LEU A 101 -14.53 7.11 13.23
CA LEU A 101 -14.64 5.65 13.17
C LEU A 101 -14.73 5.12 11.73
N ILE A 102 -14.92 5.95 10.72
CA ILE A 102 -15.00 5.52 9.32
C ILE A 102 -13.75 4.74 8.85
N PRO A 103 -12.51 5.13 9.21
CA PRO A 103 -11.33 4.32 8.88
C PRO A 103 -11.36 2.91 9.48
N LEU A 104 -11.96 2.72 10.66
CA LEU A 104 -12.13 1.39 11.26
C LEU A 104 -13.11 0.54 10.44
N VAL A 105 -14.21 1.14 9.96
CA VAL A 105 -15.14 0.44 9.06
C VAL A 105 -14.44 -0.01 7.79
N GLY A 106 -13.65 0.88 7.17
CA GLY A 106 -12.85 0.55 5.99
C GLY A 106 -11.82 -0.54 6.26
N GLY A 107 -11.14 -0.50 7.41
CA GLY A 107 -10.18 -1.51 7.84
C GLY A 107 -10.82 -2.88 8.07
N LEU A 108 -11.97 -2.95 8.74
CA LEU A 108 -12.73 -4.18 8.97
C LEU A 108 -13.28 -4.76 7.65
N ALA A 109 -13.78 -3.89 6.77
CA ALA A 109 -14.19 -4.26 5.42
C ALA A 109 -13.02 -4.85 4.61
N GLY A 110 -11.88 -4.17 4.61
CA GLY A 110 -10.66 -4.65 3.96
C GLY A 110 -10.19 -5.99 4.54
N MET A 111 -10.24 -6.16 5.87
CA MET A 111 -9.92 -7.41 6.55
C MET A 111 -10.85 -8.55 6.10
N LEU A 112 -12.16 -8.30 5.99
CA LEU A 112 -13.12 -9.30 5.50
C LEU A 112 -12.73 -9.80 4.11
N PHE A 113 -12.48 -8.89 3.16
CA PHE A 113 -12.06 -9.28 1.81
C PHE A 113 -10.68 -9.92 1.77
N ALA A 114 -9.75 -9.46 2.61
CA ALA A 114 -8.42 -10.05 2.73
C ALA A 114 -8.48 -11.49 3.26
N VAL A 115 -9.37 -11.80 4.21
CA VAL A 115 -9.57 -13.18 4.69
C VAL A 115 -10.17 -14.04 3.59
N LEU A 116 -11.23 -13.56 2.92
CA LEU A 116 -11.94 -14.31 1.88
C LEU A 116 -11.04 -14.62 0.68
N LEU A 117 -10.40 -13.60 0.11
CA LEU A 117 -9.55 -13.75 -1.07
C LEU A 117 -8.18 -14.33 -0.70
N GLY A 118 -7.63 -13.92 0.44
CA GLY A 118 -6.36 -14.43 0.96
C GLY A 118 -6.39 -15.94 1.20
N PHE A 119 -7.49 -16.47 1.75
CA PHE A 119 -7.65 -17.91 1.94
C PHE A 119 -7.53 -18.73 0.63
N VAL A 120 -7.96 -18.16 -0.49
CA VAL A 120 -7.87 -18.81 -1.80
C VAL A 120 -6.47 -18.64 -2.39
N THR A 121 -5.89 -17.44 -2.31
CA THR A 121 -4.60 -17.14 -2.94
C THR A 121 -3.44 -17.83 -2.25
N THR A 122 -3.46 -17.99 -0.93
CA THR A 122 -2.35 -18.60 -0.15
C THR A 122 -2.22 -20.11 -0.35
N LYS A 123 -3.14 -20.76 -1.07
CA LYS A 123 -3.05 -22.21 -1.38
C LYS A 123 -1.91 -22.54 -2.35
N LYS A 124 -1.38 -21.55 -3.06
CA LYS A 124 -0.23 -21.66 -3.95
C LYS A 124 0.85 -20.69 -3.48
N SER A 125 2.11 -21.01 -3.74
CA SER A 125 3.26 -20.19 -3.35
C SER A 125 4.04 -19.71 -4.58
N GLY A 126 4.92 -18.73 -4.37
CA GLY A 126 5.85 -18.24 -5.39
C GLY A 126 5.18 -17.46 -6.52
N THR A 127 5.56 -17.77 -7.75
CA THR A 127 5.08 -17.05 -8.95
C THR A 127 3.59 -17.28 -9.20
N THR A 128 3.06 -18.46 -8.89
CA THR A 128 1.63 -18.75 -9.02
C THR A 128 0.80 -17.86 -8.10
N PHE A 129 1.26 -17.62 -6.87
CA PHE A 129 0.60 -16.69 -5.95
C PHE A 129 0.55 -15.27 -6.53
N ALA A 130 1.67 -14.78 -7.08
CA ALA A 130 1.73 -13.47 -7.73
C ALA A 130 0.73 -13.35 -8.88
N MET A 131 0.68 -14.35 -9.77
CA MET A 131 -0.25 -14.39 -10.90
C MET A 131 -1.72 -14.40 -10.47
N ILE A 132 -2.07 -15.17 -9.43
CA ILE A 132 -3.43 -15.19 -8.90
C ILE A 132 -3.80 -13.82 -8.33
N THR A 133 -2.93 -13.20 -7.51
CA THR A 133 -3.23 -11.88 -6.91
C THR A 133 -3.35 -10.77 -7.95
N LEU A 134 -2.54 -10.81 -9.02
CA LEU A 134 -2.67 -9.88 -10.15
C LEU A 134 -4.01 -10.09 -10.87
N GLY A 135 -4.37 -11.33 -11.18
CA GLY A 135 -5.65 -11.64 -11.83
C GLY A 135 -6.86 -11.20 -11.01
N ILE A 136 -6.81 -11.32 -9.68
CA ILE A 136 -7.85 -10.78 -8.78
C ILE A 136 -7.88 -9.25 -8.86
N GLY A 137 -6.73 -8.59 -8.92
CA GLY A 137 -6.64 -7.14 -9.12
C GLY A 137 -7.39 -6.66 -10.36
N GLU A 138 -7.08 -7.27 -11.50
CA GLU A 138 -7.71 -6.96 -12.79
C GLU A 138 -9.21 -7.30 -12.80
N LEU A 139 -9.61 -8.41 -12.16
CA LEU A 139 -11.01 -8.77 -12.01
C LEU A 139 -11.77 -7.68 -11.23
N VAL A 140 -11.24 -7.23 -10.10
CA VAL A 140 -11.89 -6.20 -9.28
C VAL A 140 -11.91 -4.85 -9.98
N ALA A 141 -10.82 -4.47 -10.67
CA ALA A 141 -10.77 -3.25 -11.49
C ALA A 141 -11.85 -3.28 -12.59
N SER A 142 -12.00 -4.41 -13.29
CA SER A 142 -13.05 -4.58 -14.30
C SER A 142 -14.46 -4.55 -13.68
N MET A 143 -14.64 -5.18 -12.52
CA MET A 143 -15.93 -5.15 -11.81
C MET A 143 -16.32 -3.74 -11.39
N ALA A 144 -15.36 -2.91 -10.97
CA ALA A 144 -15.63 -1.53 -10.58
C ALA A 144 -16.26 -0.72 -11.72
N LEU A 145 -15.84 -0.98 -12.96
CA LEU A 145 -16.40 -0.33 -14.14
C LEU A 145 -17.72 -0.97 -14.60
N MET A 146 -17.87 -2.29 -14.46
CA MET A 146 -19.05 -3.04 -14.94
C MET A 146 -20.27 -2.90 -14.01
N PHE A 147 -20.07 -2.64 -12.72
CA PHE A 147 -21.14 -2.47 -11.72
C PHE A 147 -21.22 -1.03 -11.20
N PRO A 148 -21.66 -0.06 -12.04
CA PRO A 148 -21.67 1.35 -11.67
C PRO A 148 -22.61 1.67 -10.51
N GLY A 149 -23.66 0.86 -10.29
CA GLY A 149 -24.60 1.08 -9.18
C GLY A 149 -23.95 0.95 -7.80
N PHE A 150 -22.92 0.11 -7.65
CA PHE A 150 -22.19 -0.02 -6.39
C PHE A 150 -20.87 0.74 -6.40
N PHE A 151 -20.11 0.74 -7.50
CA PHE A 151 -18.77 1.34 -7.52
C PHE A 151 -18.73 2.76 -8.08
N GLY A 152 -19.83 3.27 -8.64
CA GLY A 152 -19.88 4.58 -9.28
C GLY A 152 -19.26 4.64 -10.69
N GLY A 153 -18.81 3.52 -11.24
CA GLY A 153 -18.23 3.43 -12.58
C GLY A 153 -16.96 4.28 -12.71
N GLU A 154 -16.82 5.00 -13.82
CA GLU A 154 -15.66 5.88 -14.07
C GLU A 154 -15.59 7.09 -13.14
N GLY A 155 -16.74 7.56 -12.63
CA GLY A 155 -16.83 8.71 -11.73
C GLY A 155 -16.59 8.40 -10.26
N GLY A 156 -16.64 7.12 -9.88
CA GLY A 156 -16.59 6.71 -8.48
C GLY A 156 -17.79 7.19 -7.66
N ILE A 157 -17.67 7.11 -6.33
CA ILE A 157 -18.75 7.49 -5.39
C ILE A 157 -18.38 8.79 -4.70
N THR A 158 -19.24 9.80 -4.85
CA THR A 158 -19.10 11.06 -4.13
C THR A 158 -19.54 10.91 -2.67
N THR A 159 -18.82 11.58 -1.77
CA THR A 159 -19.16 11.63 -0.34
C THR A 159 -18.90 13.02 0.22
N ASP A 160 -19.65 13.40 1.26
CA ASP A 160 -19.42 14.64 1.98
C ASP A 160 -18.54 14.37 3.21
N ARG A 161 -17.37 15.01 3.27
CA ARG A 161 -16.43 14.92 4.39
C ARG A 161 -16.79 15.75 5.62
N VAL A 162 -17.95 16.44 5.60
CA VAL A 162 -18.33 17.44 6.60
C VAL A 162 -19.67 17.12 7.29
N TYR A 163 -20.30 15.97 7.03
CA TYR A 163 -21.62 15.62 7.60
C TYR A 163 -21.67 15.51 9.14
N GLY A 164 -20.53 15.55 9.84
CA GLY A 164 -20.44 15.48 11.31
C GLY A 164 -20.43 16.83 12.03
N LYS A 165 -21.03 17.88 11.44
CA LYS A 165 -21.21 19.20 12.07
C LYS A 165 -22.55 19.32 12.79
#